data_AF-A0AAW1ZLJ4-F1
#
_entry.id   AF-A0AAW1ZLJ4-F1
#
_cell.length_a   1.000
_cell.length_b   1.000
_cell.length_c   1.000
_cell.angle_alpha   90.00
_cell.angle_beta   90.00
_cell.angle_gamma   90.00
#
_symmetry.space_group_name_H-M   'P 1'
#
loop_
_entity.id
_entity.type
_entity.pdbx_description
1 polymer ?
#
loop_
_entity_poly.entity_id
_entity_poly.type
_entity_poly.pdbx_seq_one_letter_code
_entity_poly.pdbx_strand_id
1 'polypeptide(L)'
;MKFTVFLSGLLLLFLLPDWTESVEDDTVDINTLARIINFFEQNYKRVNRRYERQYAAAINVPKDQCQQNFNQNNFLTQENAVNVRNAINDDSNALYEGSELIAAGTRKVVYRQKQFNMHSEYLLLNPADNSPMTRLLNKRNDGCSVFYTFNSPCVNTCLDATGRHSIIDALNNWNRHGGIKAFVFKQFWKYDETNTEIDLQDEFKQIVAHVPLFRCVSENECYACKGEGNTPIDAHCLPPREINSEL
;
A
#
# COMPACT_ATOMS: atom_id res chain seq x y z
N MET A 1 -64.66 8.47 -36.55
CA MET A 1 -64.36 8.53 -35.11
C MET A 1 -63.71 7.21 -34.71
N LYS A 2 -62.70 7.28 -33.84
CA LYS A 2 -61.76 6.25 -33.36
C LYS A 2 -60.53 5.98 -34.23
N PHE A 3 -59.44 6.65 -33.81
CA PHE A 3 -58.06 6.32 -34.08
C PHE A 3 -57.64 5.12 -33.23
N THR A 4 -56.83 4.23 -33.79
CA THR A 4 -55.96 3.33 -33.03
C THR A 4 -54.63 3.26 -33.75
N VAL A 5 -53.66 4.00 -33.23
CA VAL A 5 -52.24 3.94 -33.58
C VAL A 5 -51.61 2.89 -32.68
N PHE A 6 -51.10 1.80 -33.24
CA PHE A 6 -50.21 0.90 -32.51
C PHE A 6 -48.78 1.40 -32.67
N LEU A 7 -48.30 2.10 -31.64
CA LEU A 7 -46.90 2.47 -31.49
C LEU A 7 -46.17 1.22 -30.95
N SER A 8 -45.58 0.43 -31.83
CA SER A 8 -44.72 -0.69 -31.42
C SER A 8 -43.37 -0.10 -31.02
N GLY A 9 -43.26 0.33 -29.76
CA GLY A 9 -42.01 0.81 -29.17
C GLY A 9 -41.03 -0.35 -29.00
N LEU A 10 -39.97 -0.36 -29.82
CA LEU A 10 -38.84 -1.26 -29.66
C LEU A 10 -38.01 -0.76 -28.47
N LEU A 11 -38.23 -1.35 -27.29
CA LEU A 11 -37.40 -1.12 -26.11
C LEU A 11 -36.07 -1.85 -26.33
N LEU A 12 -35.08 -1.18 -26.90
CA LEU A 12 -33.68 -1.63 -26.87
C LEU A 12 -33.18 -1.49 -25.42
N LEU A 13 -33.43 -2.53 -24.63
CA LEU A 13 -32.69 -2.79 -23.40
C LEU A 13 -31.22 -2.99 -23.81
N PHE A 14 -30.44 -1.92 -23.70
CA PHE A 14 -29.00 -2.04 -23.59
C PHE A 14 -28.74 -2.87 -22.32
N LEU A 15 -28.60 -4.18 -22.50
CA LEU A 15 -27.83 -5.02 -21.60
C LEU A 15 -26.39 -4.51 -21.72
N LEU A 16 -26.07 -3.43 -21.01
CA LEU A 16 -24.70 -3.13 -20.66
C LEU A 16 -24.22 -4.38 -19.92
N PRO A 17 -23.20 -5.10 -20.43
CA PRO A 17 -22.44 -5.94 -19.54
C PRO A 17 -21.76 -4.97 -18.59
N ASP A 18 -22.44 -4.69 -17.49
CA ASP A 18 -21.79 -4.52 -16.22
C ASP A 18 -20.90 -5.76 -16.09
N TRP A 19 -19.62 -5.59 -16.41
CA TRP A 19 -18.45 -5.74 -15.53
C TRP A 19 -17.25 -5.70 -16.47
N THR A 20 -16.44 -4.65 -16.31
CA THR A 20 -15.08 -4.61 -16.82
C THR A 20 -14.36 -5.86 -16.30
N GLU A 21 -14.13 -6.85 -17.16
CA GLU A 21 -12.97 -7.72 -17.00
C GLU A 21 -11.78 -6.77 -16.86
N SER A 22 -11.24 -6.66 -15.65
CA SER A 22 -9.93 -6.07 -15.44
C SER A 22 -9.00 -6.86 -16.35
N VAL A 23 -8.48 -6.20 -17.37
CA VAL A 23 -7.49 -6.78 -18.28
C VAL A 23 -6.39 -7.37 -17.39
N GLU A 24 -6.04 -8.64 -17.59
CA GLU A 24 -4.95 -9.36 -16.89
C GLU A 24 -3.63 -8.55 -16.81
N ASP A 25 -3.49 -7.53 -17.65
CA ASP A 25 -2.34 -6.64 -17.78
C ASP A 25 -2.26 -5.53 -16.71
N ASP A 26 -3.28 -5.31 -15.87
CA ASP A 26 -3.32 -4.20 -14.89
C ASP A 26 -3.09 -4.63 -13.43
N THR A 27 -2.86 -5.92 -13.18
CA THR A 27 -2.50 -6.43 -11.86
C THR A 27 -1.00 -6.66 -11.72
N VAL A 28 -0.46 -6.47 -10.52
CA VAL A 28 0.95 -6.77 -10.23
C VAL A 28 1.17 -8.28 -10.29
N ASP A 29 2.24 -8.72 -10.96
CA ASP A 29 2.67 -10.12 -10.86
C ASP A 29 3.18 -10.38 -9.43
N ILE A 30 2.54 -11.31 -8.71
CA ILE A 30 2.79 -11.50 -7.27
C ILE A 30 4.22 -12.00 -6.97
N ASN A 31 4.84 -12.74 -7.90
CA ASN A 31 6.22 -13.18 -7.77
C ASN A 31 7.19 -12.03 -8.01
N THR A 32 6.90 -11.17 -8.99
CA THR A 32 7.63 -9.91 -9.17
C THR A 32 7.48 -9.00 -7.96
N LEU A 33 6.29 -8.91 -7.35
CA LEU A 33 6.09 -8.14 -6.12
C LEU A 33 7.02 -8.64 -4.99
N ALA A 34 7.12 -9.96 -4.79
CA ALA A 34 8.04 -10.54 -3.81
C ALA A 34 9.49 -10.13 -4.06
N ARG A 35 9.92 -10.14 -5.33
CA ARG A 35 11.28 -9.72 -5.73
C ARG A 35 11.51 -8.21 -5.53
N ILE A 36 10.51 -7.36 -5.79
CA ILE A 36 10.57 -5.92 -5.49
C ILE A 36 10.70 -5.68 -3.98
N ILE A 37 9.89 -6.36 -3.17
CA ILE A 37 9.98 -6.22 -1.70
C ILE A 37 11.31 -6.75 -1.17
N ASN A 38 11.82 -7.85 -1.73
CA ASN A 38 13.16 -8.33 -1.40
C ASN A 38 14.23 -7.28 -1.71
N PHE A 39 14.13 -6.60 -2.86
CA PHE A 39 15.03 -5.50 -3.18
C PHE A 39 14.97 -4.38 -2.12
N PHE A 40 13.78 -3.98 -1.66
CA PHE A 40 13.65 -3.00 -0.58
C PHE A 40 14.26 -3.49 0.73
N GLU A 41 14.07 -4.76 1.09
CA GLU A 41 14.60 -5.36 2.31
C GLU A 41 16.13 -5.45 2.29
N GLN A 42 16.73 -5.78 1.14
CA GLN A 42 18.18 -5.85 0.99
C GLN A 42 18.84 -4.46 0.99
N ASN A 43 18.15 -3.46 0.42
CA ASN A 43 18.74 -2.14 0.18
C ASN A 43 18.35 -1.08 1.21
N TYR A 44 17.16 -1.13 1.78
CA TYR A 44 16.58 -0.02 2.56
C TYR A 44 16.15 -0.42 3.97
N LYS A 45 16.22 -1.70 4.34
CA LYS A 45 15.86 -2.13 5.69
C LYS A 45 16.57 -1.31 6.76
N ARG A 46 15.77 -0.76 7.68
CA ARG A 46 16.30 -0.05 8.85
C ARG A 46 16.60 -1.05 9.95
N VAL A 47 17.85 -1.06 10.42
CA VAL A 47 18.29 -1.88 11.54
C VAL A 47 18.97 -0.97 12.56
N ASN A 48 18.62 -1.12 13.84
CA ASN A 48 19.38 -0.55 14.94
C ASN A 48 19.92 -1.68 15.82
N ARG A 49 21.25 -1.81 15.85
CA ARG A 49 21.97 -2.92 16.47
C ARG A 49 21.51 -4.27 15.92
N ARG A 50 20.49 -4.87 16.53
CA ARG A 50 19.95 -6.20 16.21
C ARG A 50 18.44 -6.20 15.94
N TYR A 51 17.78 -5.05 16.00
CA TYR A 51 16.34 -4.95 15.84
C TYR A 51 16.00 -4.21 14.55
N GLU A 52 15.13 -4.82 13.75
CA GLU A 52 14.52 -4.18 12.59
C GLU A 52 13.62 -3.03 13.07
N ARG A 53 13.69 -1.89 12.39
CA ARG A 53 12.92 -0.68 12.73
C ARG A 53 11.92 -0.38 11.62
N GLN A 54 10.80 0.22 12.04
CA GLN A 54 9.76 0.68 11.12
C GLN A 54 10.32 1.61 10.04
N TYR A 55 9.92 1.33 8.80
CA TYR A 55 10.16 2.15 7.61
C TYR A 55 9.11 1.85 6.55
N ALA A 56 8.99 2.76 5.59
CA ALA A 56 8.22 2.57 4.39
C ALA A 56 9.02 3.03 3.17
N ALA A 57 8.74 2.44 2.02
CA ALA A 57 9.32 2.80 0.73
C ALA A 57 8.22 2.72 -0.32
N ALA A 58 8.23 3.62 -1.30
CA ALA A 58 7.30 3.55 -2.39
C ALA A 58 7.97 3.91 -3.71
N ILE A 59 7.50 3.28 -4.78
CA ILE A 59 8.00 3.48 -6.13
C ILE A 59 6.89 3.91 -7.09
N ASN A 60 7.28 4.56 -8.18
CA ASN A 60 6.49 4.68 -9.39
C ASN A 60 7.43 4.51 -10.59
N VAL A 61 7.42 3.32 -11.17
CA VAL A 61 8.35 2.86 -12.21
C VAL A 61 7.60 2.53 -13.51
N PRO A 62 8.28 2.33 -14.65
CA PRO A 62 7.66 1.74 -15.84
C PRO A 62 6.82 0.49 -15.53
N LYS A 63 5.66 0.33 -16.19
CA LYS A 63 4.67 -0.74 -15.92
C LYS A 63 5.29 -2.15 -15.98
N ASP A 64 6.17 -2.37 -16.95
CA ASP A 64 6.88 -3.63 -17.20
C ASP A 64 7.77 -4.08 -16.02
N GLN A 65 8.22 -3.14 -15.17
CA GLN A 65 9.01 -3.44 -13.97
C GLN A 65 8.20 -4.18 -12.90
N CYS A 66 6.87 -4.23 -13.00
CA CYS A 66 6.00 -4.97 -12.09
C CYS A 66 5.36 -6.22 -12.70
N GLN A 67 5.78 -6.55 -13.92
CA GLN A 67 5.33 -7.74 -14.65
C GLN A 67 6.40 -8.83 -14.58
N GLN A 68 6.15 -9.98 -15.21
CA GLN A 68 6.99 -11.19 -15.11
C GLN A 68 8.46 -10.98 -15.53
N ASN A 69 8.74 -10.00 -16.38
CA ASN A 69 10.09 -9.71 -16.89
C ASN A 69 10.92 -8.79 -15.98
N PHE A 70 10.56 -8.66 -14.70
CA PHE A 70 11.31 -7.86 -13.74
C PHE A 70 12.81 -8.22 -13.71
N ASN A 71 13.66 -7.20 -13.89
CA ASN A 71 15.10 -7.32 -13.89
C ASN A 71 15.68 -6.35 -12.85
N GLN A 72 16.27 -6.89 -11.80
CA GLN A 72 16.87 -6.06 -10.74
C GLN A 72 18.02 -5.17 -11.25
N ASN A 73 18.71 -5.55 -12.32
CA ASN A 73 19.88 -4.81 -12.82
C ASN A 73 19.53 -3.46 -13.46
N ASN A 74 18.27 -3.26 -13.88
CA ASN A 74 17.78 -2.00 -14.42
C ASN A 74 16.70 -1.35 -13.54
N PHE A 75 16.53 -1.84 -12.31
CA PHE A 75 15.55 -1.33 -11.36
C PHE A 75 16.15 -0.26 -10.46
N LEU A 76 15.50 0.91 -10.39
CA LEU A 76 15.88 2.04 -9.52
C LEU A 76 17.37 2.43 -9.63
N THR A 77 17.93 2.36 -10.83
CA THR A 77 19.38 2.60 -11.07
C THR A 77 19.81 4.04 -10.78
N GLN A 78 18.85 4.97 -10.72
CA GLN A 78 19.07 6.38 -10.34
C GLN A 78 19.08 6.59 -8.82
N GLU A 79 18.64 5.60 -8.04
CA GLU A 79 18.42 5.71 -6.61
C GLU A 79 19.61 5.10 -5.85
N ASN A 80 20.49 5.95 -5.31
CA ASN A 80 21.64 5.46 -4.55
C ASN A 80 21.20 4.88 -3.19
N ALA A 81 21.32 3.56 -3.02
CA ALA A 81 20.85 2.88 -1.82
C ALA A 81 21.50 3.33 -0.51
N VAL A 82 22.76 3.79 -0.54
CA VAL A 82 23.42 4.36 0.65
C VAL A 82 22.74 5.65 1.05
N ASN A 83 22.43 6.52 0.09
CA ASN A 83 21.75 7.80 0.36
C ASN A 83 20.34 7.57 0.91
N VAL A 84 19.59 6.62 0.33
CA VAL A 84 18.27 6.23 0.84
C VAL A 84 18.37 5.77 2.29
N ARG A 85 19.28 4.83 2.60
CA ARG A 85 19.49 4.33 3.96
C ARG A 85 19.89 5.43 4.93
N ASN A 86 20.79 6.32 4.54
CA ASN A 86 21.23 7.41 5.41
C ASN A 86 20.06 8.35 5.73
N ALA A 87 19.26 8.71 4.74
CA ALA A 87 18.11 9.60 4.91
C ALA A 87 17.05 9.01 5.83
N ILE A 88 16.68 7.73 5.66
CA ILE A 88 15.65 7.10 6.51
C ILE A 88 16.17 6.75 7.91
N ASN A 89 17.48 6.59 8.11
CA ASN A 89 18.07 6.35 9.44
C ASN A 89 18.31 7.62 10.25
N ASP A 90 18.31 8.80 9.61
CA ASP A 90 18.30 10.07 10.32
C ASP A 90 16.92 10.31 10.97
N ASP A 91 16.80 10.03 12.26
CA ASP A 91 15.55 10.22 13.01
C ASP A 91 15.09 11.70 13.09
N SER A 92 15.87 12.68 12.60
CA SER A 92 15.48 14.11 12.59
C SER A 92 14.66 14.51 11.37
N ASN A 93 15.02 14.03 10.17
CA ASN A 93 14.27 14.26 8.93
C ASN A 93 13.54 13.00 8.43
N ALA A 94 14.23 11.85 8.49
CA ALA A 94 13.72 10.51 8.19
C ALA A 94 12.98 10.36 6.85
N LEU A 95 13.33 11.16 5.83
CA LEU A 95 12.65 11.20 4.54
C LEU A 95 13.66 11.30 3.39
N TYR A 96 13.44 10.46 2.38
CA TYR A 96 14.11 10.46 1.09
C TYR A 96 13.09 10.65 -0.02
N GLU A 97 13.37 11.57 -0.95
CA GLU A 97 12.56 11.78 -2.16
C GLU A 97 13.47 11.77 -3.39
N GLY A 98 13.39 10.67 -4.14
CA GLY A 98 14.14 10.43 -5.37
C GLY A 98 13.31 10.64 -6.63
N SER A 99 13.79 10.11 -7.75
CA SER A 99 13.16 10.20 -9.07
C SER A 99 12.00 9.22 -9.22
N GLU A 100 12.22 7.95 -8.87
CA GLU A 100 11.25 6.85 -8.97
C GLU A 100 10.97 6.19 -7.62
N LEU A 101 11.66 6.64 -6.56
CA LEU A 101 11.56 6.11 -5.20
C LEU A 101 11.34 7.24 -4.18
N ILE A 102 10.48 7.01 -3.21
CA ILE A 102 10.46 7.73 -1.94
C ILE A 102 10.63 6.73 -0.80
N ALA A 103 11.22 7.15 0.32
CA ALA A 103 11.33 6.28 1.49
C ALA A 103 11.32 7.11 2.77
N ALA A 104 10.76 6.54 3.84
CA ALA A 104 10.75 7.19 5.14
C ALA A 104 11.06 6.21 6.26
N GLY A 105 11.78 6.70 7.26
CA GLY A 105 11.88 6.08 8.57
C GLY A 105 10.84 6.67 9.53
N THR A 106 11.18 6.66 10.81
CA THR A 106 10.39 7.30 11.87
C THR A 106 11.03 8.63 12.25
N ARG A 107 10.28 9.73 12.22
CA ARG A 107 10.80 11.06 12.57
C ARG A 107 10.48 11.42 14.02
N LYS A 108 11.50 11.74 14.82
CA LYS A 108 11.35 12.26 16.18
C LYS A 108 10.83 13.69 16.14
N VAL A 109 9.78 13.97 16.91
CA VAL A 109 9.21 15.31 17.08
C VAL A 109 9.08 15.60 18.57
N VAL A 110 9.45 16.82 18.96
CA VAL A 110 9.25 17.30 20.33
C VAL A 110 8.11 18.32 20.32
N TYR A 111 7.04 18.00 21.06
CA TYR A 111 5.91 18.90 21.26
C TYR A 111 5.59 19.00 22.76
N ARG A 112 5.53 20.22 23.29
CA ARG A 112 5.30 20.49 24.74
C ARG A 112 6.17 19.61 25.65
N GLN A 113 7.47 19.54 25.37
CA GLN A 113 8.47 18.75 26.10
C GLN A 113 8.27 17.21 26.07
N LYS A 114 7.32 16.71 25.28
CA LYS A 114 7.12 15.27 25.04
C LYS A 114 7.67 14.90 23.66
N GLN A 115 8.41 13.81 23.60
CA GLN A 115 8.92 13.26 22.35
C GLN A 115 7.94 12.23 21.78
N PHE A 116 7.61 12.37 20.51
CA PHE A 116 6.80 11.43 19.73
C PHE A 116 7.54 11.03 18.47
N ASN A 117 7.15 9.91 17.87
CA ASN A 117 7.65 9.50 16.57
C ASN A 117 6.52 9.61 15.56
N MET A 118 6.72 10.35 14.48
CA MET A 118 5.84 10.27 13.32
C MET A 118 6.19 9.00 12.54
N HIS A 119 5.14 8.28 12.13
CA HIS A 119 5.26 7.02 11.41
C HIS A 119 5.68 7.26 9.96
N SER A 120 6.38 6.29 9.38
CA SER A 120 6.87 6.36 8.00
C SER A 120 5.73 6.52 7.00
N GLU A 121 4.60 5.87 7.25
CA GLU A 121 3.41 5.92 6.43
C GLU A 121 2.84 7.34 6.39
N TYR A 122 2.71 7.97 7.56
CA TYR A 122 2.31 9.37 7.65
C TYR A 122 3.27 10.29 6.89
N LEU A 123 4.59 10.11 7.04
CA LEU A 123 5.58 10.95 6.37
C LEU A 123 5.50 10.88 4.84
N LEU A 124 5.16 9.71 4.28
CA LEU A 124 5.06 9.53 2.83
C LEU A 124 3.69 9.88 2.26
N LEU A 125 2.62 9.67 3.03
CA LEU A 125 1.25 9.79 2.54
C LEU A 125 0.58 11.12 2.89
N ASN A 126 1.05 11.85 3.90
CA ASN A 126 0.46 13.12 4.31
C ASN A 126 1.26 14.36 3.89
N PRO A 127 0.59 15.52 3.71
CA PRO A 127 -0.88 15.66 3.65
C PRO A 127 -1.46 15.02 2.38
N ALA A 128 -2.73 14.61 2.41
CA ALA A 128 -3.45 14.16 1.22
C ALA A 128 -3.34 15.21 0.09
N ASP A 129 -3.37 14.76 -1.17
CA ASP A 129 -3.16 15.56 -2.40
C ASP A 129 -1.84 16.37 -2.52
N ASN A 130 -0.96 16.40 -1.52
CA ASN A 130 0.34 17.10 -1.60
C ASN A 130 1.48 16.39 -0.85
N SER A 131 1.35 15.08 -0.67
CA SER A 131 2.37 14.26 -0.03
C SER A 131 3.52 13.89 -0.97
N PRO A 132 4.66 13.40 -0.44
CA PRO A 132 5.69 12.76 -1.25
C PRO A 132 5.12 11.69 -2.19
N MET A 133 4.17 10.88 -1.72
CA MET A 133 3.50 9.89 -2.55
C MET A 133 2.67 10.53 -3.66
N THR A 134 1.94 11.61 -3.39
CA THR A 134 1.17 12.31 -4.43
C THR A 134 2.09 12.82 -5.53
N ARG A 135 3.23 13.42 -5.15
CA ARG A 135 4.25 13.87 -6.12
C ARG A 135 4.84 12.71 -6.90
N LEU A 136 5.07 11.56 -6.26
CA LEU A 136 5.61 10.37 -6.91
C LEU A 136 4.62 9.78 -7.94
N LEU A 137 3.34 9.67 -7.60
CA LEU A 137 2.28 9.21 -8.52
C LEU A 137 2.18 10.12 -9.75
N ASN A 138 2.22 11.45 -9.55
CA ASN A 138 2.11 12.43 -10.63
C ASN A 138 3.26 12.42 -11.65
N LYS A 139 4.37 11.72 -11.38
CA LYS A 139 5.48 11.60 -12.34
C LYS A 139 5.16 10.70 -13.53
N ARG A 140 4.27 9.73 -13.33
CA ARG A 140 3.90 8.73 -14.34
C ARG A 140 2.54 8.12 -13.98
N ASN A 141 1.49 8.49 -14.69
CA ASN A 141 0.13 8.06 -14.35
C ASN A 141 -0.18 6.61 -14.75
N ASP A 142 0.56 6.04 -15.70
CA ASP A 142 0.38 4.68 -16.23
C ASP A 142 1.44 3.68 -15.71
N GLY A 143 2.26 4.11 -14.75
CA GLY A 143 3.34 3.32 -14.18
C GLY A 143 2.89 2.21 -13.25
N CYS A 144 3.84 1.46 -12.72
CA CYS A 144 3.60 0.62 -11.57
C CYS A 144 3.95 1.35 -10.28
N SER A 145 2.96 1.51 -9.40
CA SER A 145 3.11 2.07 -8.08
C SER A 145 3.02 1.00 -7.00
N VAL A 146 4.10 0.83 -6.23
CA VAL A 146 4.14 -0.06 -5.06
C VAL A 146 4.45 0.79 -3.84
N PHE A 147 3.63 0.68 -2.81
CA PHE A 147 3.87 1.23 -1.48
C PHE A 147 4.12 0.08 -0.51
N TYR A 148 5.30 0.06 0.11
CA TYR A 148 5.71 -0.95 1.08
C TYR A 148 5.87 -0.32 2.47
N THR A 149 5.37 -1.00 3.50
CA THR A 149 5.62 -0.67 4.90
C THR A 149 6.08 -1.91 5.66
N PHE A 150 7.10 -1.79 6.50
CA PHE A 150 7.67 -2.94 7.20
C PHE A 150 6.67 -3.58 8.18
N ASN A 151 6.09 -2.80 9.09
CA ASN A 151 4.89 -3.19 9.84
C ASN A 151 3.63 -2.67 9.14
N SER A 152 2.50 -3.36 9.33
CA SER A 152 1.20 -2.87 8.90
C SER A 152 0.91 -1.49 9.49
N PRO A 153 0.16 -0.62 8.79
CA PRO A 153 -0.26 0.65 9.36
C PRO A 153 -1.04 0.39 10.65
N CYS A 154 -0.67 1.06 11.74
CA CYS A 154 -1.31 0.84 13.03
C CYS A 154 -2.76 1.38 13.02
N VAL A 155 -3.67 0.65 13.63
CA VAL A 155 -5.10 0.96 13.62
C VAL A 155 -5.38 2.31 14.29
N ASN A 156 -4.92 2.48 15.52
CA ASN A 156 -5.24 3.65 16.36
C ASN A 156 -4.58 4.99 15.92
N THR A 157 -3.89 5.05 14.79
CA THR A 157 -3.24 6.30 14.33
C THR A 157 -3.19 6.41 12.82
N CYS A 158 -2.72 5.38 12.12
CA CYS A 158 -2.61 5.41 10.67
C CYS A 158 -3.95 5.08 10.00
N LEU A 159 -4.71 4.12 10.54
CA LEU A 159 -6.02 3.72 9.98
C LEU A 159 -7.23 4.32 10.72
N ASP A 160 -6.99 5.15 11.74
CA ASP A 160 -8.06 5.93 12.38
C ASP A 160 -8.55 6.99 11.39
N ALA A 161 -9.67 6.71 10.70
CA ALA A 161 -10.26 7.59 9.68
C ALA A 161 -10.64 8.98 10.23
N THR A 162 -10.79 9.14 11.55
CA THR A 162 -11.11 10.44 12.17
C THR A 162 -9.87 11.15 12.70
N GLY A 163 -8.73 10.45 12.73
CA GLY A 163 -7.49 10.90 13.32
C GLY A 163 -6.72 11.84 12.40
N ARG A 164 -6.13 12.91 12.96
CA ARG A 164 -5.29 13.87 12.22
C ARG A 164 -4.00 13.28 11.59
N HIS A 165 -3.67 12.03 11.94
CA HIS A 165 -2.51 11.31 11.43
C HIS A 165 -2.91 10.14 10.53
N SER A 166 -4.19 10.04 10.19
CA SER A 166 -4.73 9.05 9.28
C SER A 166 -4.02 9.09 7.93
N ILE A 167 -3.87 7.94 7.31
CA ILE A 167 -3.43 7.82 5.92
C ILE A 167 -4.58 7.56 4.96
N ILE A 168 -5.79 7.27 5.46
CA ILE A 168 -6.94 6.82 4.66
C ILE A 168 -7.27 7.80 3.53
N ASP A 169 -7.41 9.09 3.86
CA ASP A 169 -7.71 10.12 2.84
C ASP A 169 -6.65 10.19 1.74
N ALA A 170 -5.38 10.01 2.10
CA ALA A 170 -4.28 10.03 1.14
C ALA A 170 -4.24 8.81 0.21
N LEU A 171 -4.85 7.68 0.60
CA LEU A 171 -4.97 6.51 -0.27
C LEU A 171 -5.84 6.80 -1.49
N ASN A 172 -6.78 7.75 -1.41
CA ASN A 172 -7.59 8.18 -2.56
C ASN A 172 -6.75 8.71 -3.73
N ASN A 173 -5.51 9.12 -3.50
CA ASN A 173 -4.61 9.55 -4.58
C ASN A 173 -4.36 8.44 -5.61
N TRP A 174 -4.40 7.16 -5.19
CA TRP A 174 -4.28 6.04 -6.11
C TRP A 174 -5.46 5.91 -7.07
N ASN A 175 -6.63 6.47 -6.78
CA ASN A 175 -7.78 6.42 -7.69
C ASN A 175 -7.50 7.14 -9.02
N ARG A 176 -6.58 8.12 -9.02
CA ARG A 176 -6.19 8.88 -10.22
C ARG A 176 -5.05 8.22 -11.01
N HIS A 177 -4.38 7.22 -10.41
CA HIS A 177 -3.31 6.47 -11.08
C HIS A 177 -3.94 5.39 -11.96
N GLY A 178 -3.58 5.34 -13.23
CA GLY A 178 -4.15 4.42 -14.23
C GLY A 178 -3.37 3.12 -14.39
N GLY A 179 -2.15 3.01 -13.86
CA GLY A 179 -1.34 1.79 -13.96
C GLY A 179 -1.46 0.85 -12.76
N ILE A 180 -0.53 -0.11 -12.67
CA ILE A 180 -0.47 -1.15 -11.64
C ILE A 180 -0.31 -0.53 -10.25
N LYS A 181 -0.98 -1.09 -9.23
CA LYS A 181 -0.98 -0.59 -7.85
C LYS A 181 -0.81 -1.73 -6.85
N ALA A 182 -0.01 -1.51 -5.81
CA ALA A 182 0.08 -2.41 -4.68
C ALA A 182 0.39 -1.65 -3.40
N PHE A 183 -0.39 -1.91 -2.35
CA PHE A 183 -0.03 -1.58 -0.97
C PHE A 183 0.43 -2.87 -0.30
N VAL A 184 1.61 -2.83 0.31
CA VAL A 184 2.27 -4.03 0.83
C VAL A 184 2.73 -3.81 2.25
N PHE A 185 2.46 -4.78 3.12
CA PHE A 185 3.10 -4.87 4.43
C PHE A 185 3.79 -6.22 4.63
N LYS A 186 4.71 -6.29 5.61
CA LYS A 186 5.42 -7.55 5.94
C LYS A 186 4.98 -8.13 7.27
N GLN A 187 5.12 -7.35 8.33
CA GLN A 187 4.79 -7.73 9.70
C GLN A 187 3.49 -7.06 10.15
N PHE A 188 2.80 -7.66 11.10
CA PHE A 188 1.72 -6.99 11.79
C PHE A 188 2.31 -5.94 12.75
N TRP A 189 1.63 -4.82 12.89
CA TRP A 189 1.98 -3.89 13.96
C TRP A 189 1.77 -4.58 15.30
N LYS A 190 2.84 -4.76 16.06
CA LYS A 190 2.88 -5.58 17.29
C LYS A 190 1.81 -5.27 18.34
N TYR A 191 1.27 -4.05 18.37
CA TYR A 191 0.23 -3.67 19.34
C TYR A 191 -1.18 -3.97 18.82
N ASP A 192 -1.34 -4.20 17.53
CA ASP A 192 -2.60 -4.61 16.92
C ASP A 192 -2.62 -6.14 16.77
N GLU A 193 -1.46 -6.77 16.52
CA GLU A 193 -1.31 -8.22 16.36
C GLU A 193 -1.87 -9.03 17.54
N THR A 194 -1.62 -8.57 18.76
CA THR A 194 -2.01 -9.28 19.99
C THR A 194 -3.28 -8.72 20.64
N ASN A 195 -3.88 -7.69 20.05
CA ASN A 195 -5.04 -7.03 20.62
C ASN A 195 -6.33 -7.59 20.05
N THR A 196 -7.04 -8.39 20.84
CA THR A 196 -8.30 -9.04 20.46
C THR A 196 -9.48 -8.07 20.31
N GLU A 197 -9.35 -6.82 20.77
CA GLU A 197 -10.36 -5.78 20.58
C GLU A 197 -10.29 -5.13 19.19
N ILE A 198 -9.19 -5.33 18.46
CA ILE A 198 -8.99 -4.78 17.12
C ILE A 198 -9.43 -5.79 16.08
N ASP A 199 -10.42 -5.42 15.26
CA ASP A 199 -10.83 -6.21 14.11
C ASP A 199 -10.01 -5.84 12.87
N LEU A 200 -8.83 -6.45 12.73
CA LEU A 200 -7.98 -6.24 11.55
C LEU A 200 -8.66 -6.63 10.22
N GLN A 201 -9.75 -7.41 10.26
CA GLN A 201 -10.52 -7.76 9.07
C GLN A 201 -11.24 -6.53 8.51
N ASP A 202 -11.89 -5.75 9.38
CA ASP A 202 -12.56 -4.51 8.98
C ASP A 202 -11.56 -3.36 8.76
N GLU A 203 -10.51 -3.28 9.57
CA GLU A 203 -9.52 -2.21 9.47
C GLU A 203 -8.71 -2.28 8.17
N PHE A 204 -8.32 -3.48 7.71
CA PHE A 204 -7.59 -3.62 6.44
C PHE A 204 -8.48 -3.42 5.21
N LYS A 205 -9.81 -3.61 5.32
CA LYS A 205 -10.74 -3.25 4.25
C LYS A 205 -10.75 -1.76 3.95
N GLN A 206 -10.41 -0.91 4.93
CA GLN A 206 -10.23 0.52 4.68
C GLN A 206 -9.12 0.78 3.64
N ILE A 207 -8.05 -0.03 3.64
CA ILE A 207 -6.98 0.09 2.63
C ILE A 207 -7.45 -0.46 1.28
N VAL A 208 -8.05 -1.66 1.30
CA VAL A 208 -8.51 -2.38 0.09
C VAL A 208 -9.52 -1.56 -0.72
N ALA A 209 -10.33 -0.73 -0.06
CA ALA A 209 -11.25 0.19 -0.72
C ALA A 209 -10.57 1.19 -1.68
N HIS A 210 -9.26 1.41 -1.56
CA HIS A 210 -8.52 2.40 -2.34
C HIS A 210 -7.40 1.79 -3.19
N VAL A 211 -6.77 0.70 -2.72
CA VAL A 211 -5.59 0.11 -3.34
C VAL A 211 -5.48 -1.38 -3.01
N PRO A 212 -5.12 -2.25 -3.99
CA PRO A 212 -4.91 -3.67 -3.72
C PRO A 212 -3.89 -3.91 -2.62
N LEU A 213 -4.28 -4.66 -1.59
CA LEU A 213 -3.46 -4.94 -0.41
C LEU A 213 -2.79 -6.31 -0.51
N PHE A 214 -1.51 -6.36 -0.17
CA PHE A 214 -0.70 -7.57 -0.14
C PHE A 214 0.09 -7.68 1.15
N ARG A 215 0.41 -8.92 1.53
CA ARG A 215 1.39 -9.21 2.57
C ARG A 215 2.55 -10.01 1.99
N CYS A 216 3.77 -9.50 2.09
CA CYS A 216 4.98 -10.18 1.63
C CYS A 216 5.83 -10.60 2.83
N VAL A 217 5.93 -11.91 3.07
CA VAL A 217 6.56 -12.45 4.29
C VAL A 217 8.01 -12.92 4.05
N SER A 218 8.37 -13.23 2.81
CA SER A 218 9.73 -13.64 2.44
C SER A 218 10.11 -13.15 1.03
N GLU A 219 11.31 -13.49 0.57
CA GLU A 219 11.85 -13.06 -0.74
C GLU A 219 11.04 -13.58 -1.93
N ASN A 220 10.29 -14.68 -1.75
CA ASN A 220 9.56 -15.37 -2.81
C ASN A 220 8.08 -15.57 -2.47
N GLU A 221 7.59 -14.91 -1.42
CA GLU A 221 6.26 -15.21 -0.88
C GLU A 221 5.49 -13.95 -0.53
N CYS A 222 4.48 -13.70 -1.33
CA CYS A 222 3.48 -12.67 -1.12
C CYS A 222 2.08 -13.27 -1.24
N TYR A 223 1.14 -12.67 -0.53
CA TYR A 223 -0.27 -13.03 -0.49
C TYR A 223 -1.09 -11.81 -0.87
N ALA A 224 -2.02 -11.97 -1.81
CA ALA A 224 -3.07 -10.99 -2.03
C ALA A 224 -4.04 -11.07 -0.85
N CYS A 225 -4.27 -9.94 -0.18
CA CYS A 225 -5.12 -9.90 1.00
C CYS A 225 -6.60 -9.93 0.66
N LYS A 226 -6.99 -9.73 -0.60
CA LYS A 226 -8.39 -9.63 -1.04
C LYS A 226 -9.10 -8.56 -0.20
N GLY A 227 -10.40 -8.73 0.07
CA GLY A 227 -11.18 -7.85 0.94
C GLY A 227 -12.15 -6.94 0.18
N GLU A 228 -12.23 -7.06 -1.14
CA GLU A 228 -13.10 -6.24 -1.98
C GLU A 228 -14.57 -6.60 -1.73
N GLY A 229 -15.39 -5.57 -1.50
CA GLY A 229 -16.81 -5.71 -1.21
C GLY A 229 -17.06 -6.57 0.03
N ASN A 230 -17.82 -7.66 -0.15
CA ASN A 230 -18.15 -8.57 0.95
C ASN A 230 -17.10 -9.68 1.16
N THR A 231 -16.05 -9.72 0.35
CA THR A 231 -14.98 -10.72 0.49
C THR A 231 -14.24 -10.50 1.80
N PRO A 232 -13.98 -11.55 2.60
CA PRO A 232 -13.15 -11.40 3.79
C PRO A 232 -11.68 -11.18 3.41
N ILE A 233 -10.92 -10.51 4.28
CA ILE A 233 -9.46 -10.47 4.19
C ILE A 233 -8.90 -11.89 4.31
N ASP A 234 -7.95 -12.23 3.44
CA ASP A 234 -7.27 -13.52 3.42
C ASP A 234 -6.57 -13.79 4.75
N ALA A 235 -6.65 -15.03 5.25
CA ALA A 235 -6.08 -15.40 6.54
C ALA A 235 -4.57 -15.19 6.62
N HIS A 236 -3.84 -15.25 5.50
CA HIS A 236 -2.41 -14.95 5.49
C HIS A 236 -2.12 -13.47 5.78
N CYS A 237 -3.11 -12.60 5.62
CA CYS A 237 -3.03 -11.18 5.93
C CYS A 237 -3.62 -10.80 7.30
N LEU A 238 -3.91 -11.79 8.15
CA LEU A 238 -4.38 -11.59 9.52
C LEU A 238 -3.46 -12.33 10.50
N PRO A 239 -3.31 -11.84 11.74
CA PRO A 239 -2.62 -12.59 12.78
C PRO A 239 -3.25 -13.97 12.96
N PRO A 240 -2.45 -15.03 13.20
CA PRO A 240 -3.00 -16.33 13.52
C PRO A 240 -3.86 -16.20 14.79
N ARG A 241 -5.10 -16.68 14.74
CA ARG A 241 -5.94 -16.75 15.93
C ARG A 241 -5.31 -17.77 16.88
N GLU A 242 -5.03 -17.37 18.12
CA GLU A 242 -4.69 -18.33 19.16
C GLU A 242 -5.87 -19.29 19.32
N ILE A 243 -5.70 -20.52 18.84
CA ILE A 243 -6.61 -21.60 19.17
C ILE A 243 -6.27 -21.95 20.62
N ASN A 244 -7.07 -21.46 21.57
CA ASN A 244 -7.06 -22.00 22.92
C ASN A 244 -7.43 -23.48 22.82
N SER A 245 -6.41 -24.34 22.79
CA SER A 245 -6.58 -25.77 22.99
C SER A 245 -6.91 -25.99 24.47
N GLU A 246 -8.18 -25.80 24.82
CA GLU A 246 -8.73 -26.40 26.03
C GLU A 246 -8.78 -27.91 25.81
N LEU A 247 -7.71 -28.59 26.27
CA LEU A 247 -7.65 -30.02 26.56
C LEU A 247 -7.41 -30.21 28.06
#